data_AF-A0A969XIT4-F1
#
_entry.id   AF-A0A969XIT4-F1
#
_cell.length_a   1.000
_cell.length_b   1.000
_cell.length_c   1.000
_cell.angle_alpha   90.00
_cell.angle_beta   90.00
_cell.angle_gamma   90.00
#
_symmetry.space_group_name_H-M   'P 1'
#
loop_
_entity.id
_entity.type
_entity.pdbx_description
1 polymer ?
#
loop_
_entity_poly.entity_id
_entity_poly.type
_entity_poly.pdbx_seq_one_letter_code
_entity_poly.pdbx_strand_id
1 'polypeptide(L)' 'MKVLVGPNNMGLEKVLDDLRAQYPQVEFAHCASREALPEALADADVFMGWVSGDDLRAAKRLR' A
#
# COMPACT_ATOMS: atom_id res chain seq x y z
N MET A 1 4.38 9.15 -6.78
CA MET A 1 4.78 8.27 -5.67
C MET A 1 3.52 7.60 -5.16
N LYS A 2 3.52 6.27 -5.05
CA LYS A 2 2.36 5.49 -4.62
C LYS A 2 2.58 4.87 -3.25
N VAL A 3 1.70 5.21 -2.32
CA VAL A 3 1.63 4.64 -0.98
C VAL A 3 0.48 3.64 -0.96
N LEU A 4 0.81 2.38 -0.71
CA LEU A 4 -0.17 1.31 -0.57
C LEU A 4 -0.35 0.95 0.90
N VAL A 5 -1.58 1.06 1.40
CA VAL A 5 -2.00 0.42 2.64
C VAL A 5 -2.51 -0.97 2.31
N GLY A 6 -1.87 -1.99 2.87
CA GLY A 6 -2.29 -3.38 2.74
C GLY A 6 -3.25 -3.83 3.84
N PRO A 7 -3.61 -5.13 3.85
CA PRO A 7 -4.45 -5.70 4.89
C PRO A 7 -3.76 -5.53 6.25
N ASN A 8 -4.43 -4.88 7.18
CA ASN A 8 -3.93 -4.59 8.52
C ASN A 8 -5.09 -4.52 9.53
N ASN A 9 -4.79 -4.70 10.82
CA ASN A 9 -5.79 -4.62 11.90
C ASN A 9 -5.79 -3.26 12.62
N MET A 10 -5.18 -2.23 12.02
CA MET A 10 -5.01 -0.91 12.63
C MET A 10 -5.96 0.15 12.05
N GLY A 11 -6.67 -0.16 10.96
CA GLY A 11 -7.62 0.75 10.34
C GLY A 11 -6.96 1.93 9.64
N LEU A 12 -5.72 1.77 9.15
CA LEU A 12 -4.94 2.84 8.50
C LEU A 12 -5.61 3.37 7.23
N GLU A 13 -6.46 2.58 6.59
CA GLU A 13 -7.22 2.99 5.41
C GLU A 13 -8.18 4.17 5.69
N LYS A 14 -8.58 4.37 6.96
CA LYS A 14 -9.52 5.43 7.36
C LYS A 14 -8.96 6.83 7.26
N VAL A 15 -7.63 6.99 7.27
CA VAL A 15 -6.98 8.32 7.17
C VAL A 15 -6.58 8.66 5.73
N LEU A 16 -6.80 7.78 4.76
CA LEU A 16 -6.30 7.98 3.39
C LEU A 16 -6.94 9.18 2.71
N ASP A 17 -8.21 9.48 2.98
CA ASP A 17 -8.89 10.63 2.38
C ASP A 17 -8.30 11.96 2.88
N ASP A 18 -8.01 12.05 4.18
CA ASP A 18 -7.33 13.22 4.76
C ASP A 18 -5.92 13.37 4.19
N LEU A 19 -5.21 12.27 3.97
CA LEU A 19 -3.87 12.26 3.38
C LEU A 19 -3.89 12.66 1.89
N ARG A 20 -4.89 12.20 1.13
CA ARG A 20 -5.08 12.61 -0.28
C ARG A 20 -5.30 14.12 -0.39
N ALA A 21 -6.05 14.71 0.53
CA ALA A 21 -6.27 16.15 0.57
C ALA A 21 -4.99 16.93 0.91
N GLN A 22 -4.19 16.42 1.85
CA GLN A 22 -2.95 17.08 2.29
C GLN A 22 -1.78 16.92 1.31
N TYR A 23 -1.74 15.81 0.57
CA TYR A 23 -0.65 15.45 -0.34
C TYR A 23 -1.20 15.05 -1.72
N PRO A 24 -1.74 15.99 -2.51
CA PRO A 24 -2.41 15.69 -3.78
C PRO A 24 -1.50 15.08 -4.85
N GLN A 25 -0.17 15.23 -4.71
CA GLN A 25 0.84 14.63 -5.58
C GLN A 25 1.17 13.16 -5.26
N VAL A 26 0.67 12.65 -4.13
CA VAL A 26 0.89 11.27 -3.69
C VAL A 26 -0.37 10.45 -3.97
N GLU A 27 -0.19 9.32 -4.64
CA GLU A 27 -1.28 8.37 -4.84
C GLU A 27 -1.39 7.47 -3.61
N PHE A 28 -2.49 7.60 -2.87
CA PHE A 28 -2.80 6.70 -1.76
C PHE A 28 -3.80 5.64 -2.19
N ALA A 29 -3.42 4.38 -2.07
CA ALA A 29 -4.24 3.22 -2.40
C ALA A 29 -4.42 2.31 -1.18
N HIS A 30 -5.52 1.56 -1.16
CA HIS A 30 -5.78 0.54 -0.15
C HIS A 30 -6.08 -0.80 -0.84
N CYS A 31 -5.42 -1.86 -0.39
CA CYS A 31 -5.71 -3.23 -0.80
C CYS A 31 -6.08 -4.05 0.44
N ALA A 32 -7.36 -4.41 0.57
CA ALA A 32 -7.86 -5.23 1.67
C ALA A 32 -7.66 -6.74 1.44
N SER A 33 -7.51 -7.17 0.18
CA SER A 33 -7.39 -8.58 -0.18
C SER A 33 -5.93 -9.04 -0.13
N ARG A 34 -5.68 -10.15 0.57
CA ARG A 34 -4.37 -10.81 0.54
C ARG A 34 -4.04 -11.37 -0.86
N GLU A 35 -5.05 -11.81 -1.60
CA GLU A 35 -4.87 -12.43 -2.92
C GLU A 35 -4.48 -11.39 -3.98
N ALA A 36 -5.00 -10.16 -3.87
CA ALA A 36 -4.68 -9.06 -4.78
C ALA A 36 -3.41 -8.29 -4.36
N LEU A 37 -2.86 -8.57 -3.17
CA LEU A 37 -1.71 -7.87 -2.62
C LEU A 37 -0.46 -7.95 -3.51
N PRO A 38 -0.10 -9.08 -4.14
CA PRO A 38 1.09 -9.15 -4.99
C PRO A 38 1.03 -8.19 -6.18
N GLU A 39 -0.13 -8.07 -6.82
CA GLU A 39 -0.35 -7.15 -7.93
C GLU A 39 -0.29 -5.70 -7.46
N ALA A 40 -0.96 -5.38 -6.33
CA ALA A 40 -0.95 -4.03 -5.77
C ALA A 40 0.46 -3.58 -5.34
N LEU A 41 1.28 -4.51 -4.81
CA LEU A 41 2.66 -4.25 -4.40
C LEU A 41 3.61 -4.00 -5.59
N ALA A 42 3.33 -4.57 -6.76
CA ALA A 42 4.19 -4.44 -7.93
C ALA A 42 4.33 -2.98 -8.42
N ASP A 43 3.31 -2.15 -8.14
CA ASP A 43 3.25 -0.74 -8.52
C ASP A 43 3.49 0.24 -7.34
N ALA A 44 3.56 -0.27 -6.11
CA ALA A 44 3.74 0.56 -4.91
C ALA A 44 5.20 1.03 -4.75
N ASP A 45 5.39 2.29 -4.37
CA ASP A 45 6.71 2.82 -3.98
C ASP A 45 6.93 2.71 -2.46
N VAL A 46 5.85 2.79 -1.68
CA VAL A 46 5.83 2.64 -0.21
C VAL A 46 4.68 1.71 0.18
N PHE A 47 4.93 0.81 1.14
CA PHE A 47 3.92 -0.11 1.65
C PHE A 47 3.76 0.00 3.17
N MET A 48 2.51 -0.01 3.64
CA MET A 48 2.15 -0.08 5.05
C MET A 48 1.21 -1.25 5.29
N GLY A 49 1.68 -2.27 6.01
CA GLY A 49 0.88 -3.46 6.35
C GLY A 49 1.73 -4.70 6.58
N TRP A 50 1.09 -5.86 6.54
CA TRP A 50 1.75 -7.16 6.72
C TRP A 50 1.99 -7.85 5.38
N VAL A 51 3.25 -8.07 5.02
CA VAL A 51 3.67 -8.69 3.75
C VAL A 51 4.50 -9.94 4.01
N SER A 52 4.41 -10.94 3.12
CA SER A 52 5.30 -12.11 3.20
C SER A 52 6.69 -11.77 2.66
N GLY A 53 7.69 -12.60 2.97
CA GLY A 53 9.04 -12.43 2.42
C GLY A 53 9.09 -12.56 0.90
N ASP A 54 8.25 -13.41 0.31
CA ASP A 54 8.17 -13.61 -1.14
C ASP A 54 7.55 -12.40 -1.84
N ASP A 55 6.44 -11.90 -1.31
CA ASP A 55 5.77 -10.69 -1.82
C ASP A 55 6.72 -9.49 -1.79
N LEU A 56 7.46 -9.30 -0.69
CA LEU A 56 8.44 -8.23 -0.56
C LEU A 56 9.56 -8.35 -1.60
N ARG A 57 10.05 -9.56 -1.87
CA ARG A 57 11.05 -9.80 -2.92
C ARG A 57 10.52 -9.56 -4.32
N ALA A 58 9.23 -9.83 -4.56
CA ALA A 58 8.58 -9.62 -5.84
C ALA A 58 8.30 -8.13 -6.12
N ALA A 59 8.07 -7.33 -5.08
CA ALA A 59 7.74 -5.92 -5.17
C ALA A 59 8.96 -5.04 -5.49
N LYS A 60 9.38 -5.02 -6.76
CA LYS A 60 10.63 -4.37 -7.23
C LYS A 60 10.67 -2.85 -7.08
N ARG A 61 9.54 -2.20 -6.85
CA ARG A 61 9.41 -0.74 -6.76
C ARG A 61 9.44 -0.20 -5.33
N LEU A 62 9.25 -1.08 -4.34
CA LEU A 62 9.30 -0.68 -2.94
C LEU A 62 10.68 -0.14 -2.57
N ARG A 63 10.68 0.94 -1.80
CA ARG A 63 11.89 1.58 -1.28
C ARG A 63 12.02 1.45 0.23
#